data_AF-A0A7D6ZIX8-F1
#
_entry.id   AF-A0A7D6ZIX8-F1
#
_cell.length_a   1.000
_cell.length_b   1.000
_cell.length_c   1.000
_cell.angle_alpha   90.00
_cell.angle_beta   90.00
_cell.angle_gamma   90.00
#
_symmetry.space_group_name_H-M   'P 1'
#
loop_
_entity.id
_entity.type
_entity.pdbx_description
1 polymer ?
#
loop_
_entity_poly.entity_id
_entity_poly.type
_entity_poly.pdbx_seq_one_letter_code
_entity_poly.pdbx_strand_id
1 'polypeptide(L)'
;MDWSKMAADLQENWHLYALMPFVAAAIGWFTKLVAVEMLFRPLEFKGIPPYLGWQGLVPRYSARMSTVAVDLMLARLIDPQEIIDRIDPEELAKHIQEPMLDTVAEVVHKLMMRHQPGIWELLPEQVRRMLIRRIQSDSPQLIAQMMDDLKANVDLVFDMRAMAIDALMRDKALTVRMIREIAAPEMRFIVRSGLLFGFLLGIVQAVIWAFTHSALIMPLFGAFVGYSTDWLALQMVFRPIEPKRYLGVFRWQGLFHKRRDEVAVDYGGLIANEILTPANIIHAMLTGPQSDRLFSLVEYEVQRVLDQQLGRAKPLVEFAFASSLEAMKHDVVDTMRTRLPDSTRQIEEYTMRALDVHAMIIEKMRLMTNDEYENILRPAFKQDEWKIVTVGAILGFLVGELQVLLLLH
;
A
#
# COMPACT_ATOMS: atom_id res chain seq x y z
N MET A 1 15.84 43.54 40.24
CA MET A 1 16.27 42.19 39.82
C MET A 1 17.26 41.72 40.87
N ASP A 2 16.79 40.97 41.87
CA ASP A 2 17.58 40.60 43.06
C ASP A 2 18.28 39.26 42.82
N TRP A 3 19.47 39.31 42.26
CA TRP A 3 20.34 38.12 42.07
C TRP A 3 20.63 37.38 43.39
N SER A 4 20.59 38.08 44.52
CA SER A 4 20.75 37.52 45.86
C SER A 4 19.58 36.62 46.29
N LYS A 5 18.34 37.00 45.97
CA LYS A 5 17.14 36.19 46.26
C LYS A 5 17.09 34.93 45.40
N MET A 6 17.49 35.05 44.14
CA MET A 6 17.60 33.90 43.24
C MET A 6 18.69 32.92 43.69
N ALA A 7 19.85 33.41 44.17
CA ALA A 7 20.91 32.56 44.67
C ALA A 7 20.53 31.81 45.96
N ALA A 8 19.75 32.46 46.84
CA ALA A 8 19.21 31.83 48.04
C ALA A 8 18.16 30.75 47.71
N ASP A 9 17.21 31.05 46.82
CA ASP A 9 16.20 30.09 46.35
C ASP A 9 16.82 28.89 45.62
N LEU A 10 17.86 29.13 44.81
CA LEU A 10 18.60 28.06 44.14
C LEU A 10 19.35 27.18 45.15
N GLN A 11 19.92 27.74 46.22
CA GLN A 11 20.59 26.93 47.26
C GLN A 11 19.61 26.09 48.06
N GLU A 12 18.43 26.62 48.38
CA GLU A 12 17.40 25.93 49.16
C GLU A 12 16.70 24.83 48.33
N ASN A 13 16.41 25.12 47.06
CA ASN A 13 15.62 24.26 46.16
C ASN A 13 16.43 23.62 45.03
N TRP A 14 17.76 23.50 45.17
CA TRP A 14 18.65 23.02 44.10
C TRP A 14 18.22 21.69 43.48
N HIS A 15 17.63 20.80 44.29
CA HIS A 15 17.14 19.49 43.88
C HIS A 15 15.93 19.60 42.92
N LEU A 16 15.04 20.58 43.10
CA LEU A 16 13.91 20.84 42.20
C LEU A 16 14.41 21.35 40.84
N TYR A 17 15.32 22.33 40.86
CA TYR A 17 15.92 22.87 39.63
C TYR A 17 16.74 21.82 38.87
N ALA A 18 17.44 20.93 39.58
CA ALA A 18 18.17 19.82 38.97
C ALA A 18 17.22 18.75 38.39
N LEU A 19 16.06 18.52 39.01
CA LEU A 19 15.09 17.51 38.58
C LEU A 19 14.24 17.96 37.38
N MET A 20 13.96 19.27 37.25
CA MET A 20 13.15 19.84 36.18
C MET A 20 13.56 19.39 34.75
N PRO A 21 14.85 19.42 34.35
CA PRO A 21 15.29 18.89 33.06
C PRO A 21 14.98 17.40 32.83
N PHE A 22 15.13 16.56 33.86
CA PHE A 22 14.88 15.13 33.74
C PHE A 22 13.37 14.82 33.67
N VAL A 23 12.57 15.52 34.45
CA VAL A 23 11.11 15.41 34.40
C VAL A 23 10.59 15.89 33.05
N ALA A 24 11.08 17.02 32.55
CA ALA A 24 10.76 17.52 31.21
C ALA A 24 11.20 16.55 30.10
N ALA A 25 12.36 15.90 30.23
CA ALA A 25 12.82 14.86 29.30
C ALA A 25 11.89 13.63 29.29
N ALA A 26 11.54 13.10 30.46
CA ALA A 26 10.66 11.94 30.58
C ALA A 26 9.27 12.23 30.02
N ILE A 27 8.73 13.40 30.34
CA ILE A 27 7.49 13.92 29.80
C ILE A 27 7.58 14.08 28.28
N GLY A 28 8.63 14.70 27.76
CA GLY A 28 8.82 14.93 26.32
C GLY A 28 8.90 13.62 25.54
N TRP A 29 9.50 12.59 26.11
CA TRP A 29 9.47 11.24 25.54
C TRP A 29 8.07 10.63 25.56
N PHE A 30 7.37 10.73 26.70
CA PHE A 30 6.04 10.17 26.86
C PHE A 30 5.01 10.83 25.91
N THR A 31 5.02 12.16 25.80
CA THR A 31 4.10 12.88 24.91
C THR A 31 4.33 12.54 23.45
N LYS A 32 5.59 12.40 23.01
CA LYS A 32 5.91 11.96 21.64
C LYS A 32 5.46 10.53 21.39
N LEU A 33 5.64 9.63 22.36
CA LEU A 33 5.16 8.25 22.26
C LEU A 33 3.64 8.21 22.10
N VAL A 34 2.92 8.96 22.93
CA VAL A 34 1.46 9.07 22.88
C VAL A 34 1.02 9.67 21.54
N ALA A 35 1.66 10.74 21.05
CA ALA A 35 1.34 11.36 19.77
C ALA A 35 1.52 10.39 18.60
N VAL A 36 2.60 9.60 18.58
CA VAL A 36 2.82 8.56 17.56
C VAL A 36 1.74 7.48 17.64
N GLU A 37 1.36 7.02 18.83
CA GLU A 37 0.31 6.02 18.95
C GLU A 37 -1.07 6.56 18.53
N MET A 38 -1.36 7.82 18.87
CA MET A 38 -2.57 8.55 18.47
C MET A 38 -2.67 8.79 16.96
N LEU A 39 -1.56 8.72 16.22
CA LEU A 39 -1.56 8.80 14.76
C LEU A 39 -2.20 7.54 14.13
N PHE A 40 -1.99 6.36 14.73
CA PHE A 40 -2.38 5.07 14.17
C PHE A 40 -3.57 4.41 14.87
N ARG A 41 -3.86 4.77 16.12
CA ARG A 41 -4.94 4.16 16.91
C ARG A 41 -5.91 5.20 17.51
N PRO A 42 -7.18 4.82 17.68
CA PRO A 42 -7.84 3.58 17.25
C PRO A 42 -8.18 3.58 15.73
N LEU A 43 -8.34 2.38 15.15
CA LEU A 43 -8.70 2.21 13.73
C LEU A 43 -10.07 2.79 13.39
N GLU A 44 -11.01 2.61 14.31
CA GLU A 44 -12.36 3.16 14.26
C GLU A 44 -12.52 4.22 15.33
N PHE A 45 -13.40 5.19 15.09
CA PHE A 45 -13.71 6.23 16.06
C PHE A 45 -14.22 5.60 17.36
N LYS A 46 -13.58 5.92 18.48
CA LYS A 46 -14.04 5.54 19.82
C LYS A 46 -14.46 6.79 20.59
N GLY A 47 -15.70 6.81 21.06
CA GLY A 47 -16.27 7.89 21.86
C GLY A 47 -17.77 8.09 21.62
N ILE A 48 -18.27 9.26 21.96
CA ILE A 48 -19.65 9.72 21.78
C ILE A 48 -19.70 10.60 20.51
N PRO A 49 -20.28 10.11 19.40
CA PRO A 49 -20.50 10.93 18.21
C PRO A 49 -21.42 12.12 18.52
N PRO A 50 -21.24 13.30 17.92
CA PRO A 50 -20.22 13.65 16.92
C PRO A 50 -18.99 14.39 17.48
N TYR A 51 -18.97 14.78 18.77
CA TYR A 51 -17.97 15.73 19.29
C TYR A 51 -16.91 15.12 20.21
N LEU A 52 -17.19 14.00 20.89
CA LEU A 52 -16.38 13.50 21.99
C LEU A 52 -15.82 12.12 21.67
N GLY A 53 -14.72 12.04 20.90
CA GLY A 53 -14.02 10.79 20.70
C GLY A 53 -12.73 10.94 19.91
N TRP A 54 -11.98 9.85 19.81
CA TRP A 54 -10.70 9.81 19.13
C TRP A 54 -10.69 8.74 18.05
N GLN A 55 -10.09 9.06 16.92
CA GLN A 55 -9.72 8.12 15.87
C GLN A 55 -8.30 8.47 15.46
N GLY A 56 -7.50 7.44 15.17
CA GLY A 56 -6.17 7.64 14.62
C GLY A 56 -6.23 8.50 13.36
N LEU A 57 -5.32 9.44 13.23
CA LEU A 57 -5.29 10.38 12.10
C LEU A 57 -5.09 9.66 10.76
N VAL A 58 -4.20 8.65 10.69
CA VAL A 58 -4.00 7.81 9.49
C VAL A 58 -5.26 6.99 9.17
N PRO A 59 -5.85 6.23 10.11
CA PRO A 59 -7.13 5.56 9.87
C PRO A 59 -8.26 6.51 9.42
N ARG A 60 -8.33 7.72 9.98
CA ARG A 60 -9.40 8.66 9.62
C ARG A 60 -9.31 9.15 8.17
N TYR A 61 -8.10 9.28 7.64
CA TYR A 61 -7.85 9.79 6.29
C TYR A 61 -7.32 8.74 5.32
N SER A 62 -7.38 7.45 5.68
CA SER A 62 -6.80 6.34 4.93
C SER A 62 -7.27 6.29 3.48
N ALA A 63 -8.56 6.53 3.21
CA ALA A 63 -9.10 6.50 1.85
C ALA A 63 -8.44 7.56 0.96
N ARG A 64 -8.39 8.81 1.42
CA ARG A 64 -7.76 9.91 0.67
C ARG A 64 -6.25 9.68 0.50
N MET A 65 -5.57 9.28 1.57
CA MET A 65 -4.13 9.00 1.55
C MET A 65 -3.80 7.85 0.59
N SER A 66 -4.63 6.81 0.55
CA SER A 66 -4.47 5.68 -0.37
C SER A 66 -4.63 6.12 -1.82
N THR A 67 -5.65 6.92 -2.15
CA THR A 67 -5.81 7.45 -3.50
C THR A 67 -4.60 8.28 -3.93
N VAL A 68 -4.14 9.20 -3.08
CA VAL A 68 -2.96 10.03 -3.38
C VAL A 68 -1.71 9.17 -3.56
N ALA A 69 -1.50 8.17 -2.69
CA ALA A 69 -0.36 7.26 -2.78
C ALA A 69 -0.39 6.42 -4.07
N VAL A 70 -1.56 5.88 -4.44
CA VAL A 70 -1.73 5.12 -5.69
C VAL A 70 -1.48 6.01 -6.90
N ASP A 71 -2.05 7.21 -6.94
CA ASP A 71 -1.85 8.14 -8.06
C ASP A 71 -0.35 8.49 -8.23
N LEU A 72 0.37 8.68 -7.12
CA LEU A 72 1.81 8.93 -7.15
C LEU A 72 2.63 7.71 -7.58
N MET A 73 2.24 6.51 -7.13
CA MET A 73 2.88 5.25 -7.51
C MET A 73 2.72 4.97 -9.01
N LEU A 74 1.50 5.12 -9.55
CA LEU A 74 1.24 4.86 -10.97
C LEU A 74 1.85 5.93 -11.88
N ALA A 75 1.89 7.19 -11.44
CA ALA A 75 2.47 8.25 -12.25
C ALA A 75 4.01 8.19 -12.32
N ARG A 76 4.68 7.55 -11.37
CA ARG A 76 6.14 7.68 -11.17
C ARG A 76 6.91 6.38 -11.03
N LEU A 77 6.27 5.31 -10.56
CA LEU A 77 6.95 4.06 -10.23
C LEU A 77 6.56 2.92 -11.17
N ILE A 78 5.29 2.78 -11.53
CA ILE A 78 4.81 1.50 -12.10
C ILE A 78 3.99 1.73 -13.35
N ASP A 79 4.39 1.03 -14.41
CA ASP A 79 3.67 0.96 -15.68
C ASP A 79 3.00 -0.43 -15.80
N PRO A 80 1.67 -0.51 -15.99
CA PRO A 80 0.97 -1.77 -16.23
C PRO A 80 1.54 -2.59 -17.38
N GLN A 81 1.99 -1.93 -18.46
CA GLN A 81 2.57 -2.61 -19.61
C GLN A 81 3.88 -3.31 -19.22
N GLU A 82 4.76 -2.65 -18.46
CA GLU A 82 6.04 -3.21 -18.03
C GLU A 82 5.87 -4.46 -17.14
N ILE A 83 4.81 -4.49 -16.31
CA ILE A 83 4.49 -5.66 -15.48
C ILE A 83 4.05 -6.84 -16.35
N ILE A 84 3.11 -6.61 -17.26
CA ILE A 84 2.55 -7.66 -18.11
C ILE A 84 3.56 -8.14 -19.16
N ASP A 85 4.46 -7.27 -19.61
CA ASP A 85 5.54 -7.62 -20.55
C ASP A 85 6.52 -8.65 -20.01
N ARG A 86 6.69 -8.71 -18.68
CA ARG A 86 7.55 -9.69 -18.00
C ARG A 86 6.96 -11.10 -17.97
N ILE A 87 5.67 -11.25 -18.23
CA ILE A 87 5.03 -12.57 -18.32
C ILE A 87 5.39 -13.18 -19.68
N ASP A 88 6.12 -14.30 -19.66
CA ASP A 88 6.35 -15.12 -20.85
C ASP A 88 5.08 -15.94 -21.15
N PRO A 89 4.46 -15.79 -22.35
CA PRO A 89 3.27 -16.53 -22.76
C PRO A 89 3.46 -18.04 -22.82
N GLU A 90 4.60 -18.51 -23.33
CA GLU A 90 4.90 -19.93 -23.48
C GLU A 90 5.16 -20.58 -22.12
N GLU A 91 5.85 -19.87 -21.24
CA GLU A 91 6.12 -20.34 -19.88
C GLU A 91 4.85 -20.33 -19.02
N LEU A 92 4.00 -19.31 -19.15
CA LEU A 92 2.68 -19.29 -18.52
C LEU A 92 1.83 -20.48 -18.99
N ALA A 93 1.79 -20.72 -20.31
CA ALA A 93 1.04 -21.84 -20.89
C ALA A 93 1.50 -23.20 -20.33
N LYS A 94 2.80 -23.40 -20.11
CA LYS A 94 3.34 -24.63 -19.48
C LYS A 94 2.87 -24.79 -18.03
N HIS A 95 2.87 -23.72 -17.24
CA HIS A 95 2.44 -23.76 -15.84
C HIS A 95 0.92 -23.93 -15.68
N ILE A 96 0.14 -23.46 -16.65
CA ILE A 96 -1.33 -23.63 -16.70
C ILE A 96 -1.73 -25.00 -17.27
N GLN A 97 -0.82 -25.68 -17.98
CA GLN A 97 -1.11 -26.89 -18.74
C GLN A 97 -1.71 -28.01 -17.87
N GLU A 98 -0.99 -28.48 -16.85
CA GLU A 98 -1.42 -29.65 -16.07
C GLU A 98 -2.78 -29.46 -15.40
N PRO A 99 -3.08 -28.33 -14.73
CA PRO A 99 -4.39 -28.13 -14.11
C PRO A 99 -5.56 -27.93 -15.10
N MET A 100 -5.29 -27.36 -16.27
CA MET A 100 -6.34 -27.13 -17.27
C MET A 100 -6.71 -28.39 -18.05
N LEU A 101 -5.79 -29.33 -18.25
CA LEU A 101 -6.05 -30.53 -19.05
C LEU A 101 -7.27 -31.33 -18.55
N ASP A 102 -7.40 -31.50 -17.23
CA ASP A 102 -8.54 -32.20 -16.63
C ASP A 102 -9.84 -31.38 -16.73
N THR A 103 -9.73 -30.06 -16.55
CA THR A 103 -10.86 -29.13 -16.66
C THR A 103 -11.42 -29.09 -18.08
N VAL A 104 -10.55 -29.07 -19.10
CA VAL A 104 -10.95 -29.06 -20.51
C VAL A 104 -11.81 -30.28 -20.86
N ALA A 105 -11.43 -31.47 -20.39
CA ALA A 105 -12.19 -32.69 -20.64
C ALA A 105 -13.62 -32.61 -20.04
N GLU A 106 -13.74 -32.11 -18.81
CA GLU A 106 -15.02 -31.91 -18.14
C GLU A 106 -15.90 -30.88 -18.88
N VAL A 107 -15.32 -29.74 -19.26
CA VAL A 107 -16.01 -28.65 -19.97
C VAL A 107 -16.51 -29.14 -21.33
N VAL A 108 -15.66 -29.81 -22.12
CA VAL A 108 -16.04 -30.36 -23.43
C VAL A 108 -17.18 -31.36 -23.27
N HIS A 109 -17.10 -32.28 -22.31
CA HIS A 109 -18.16 -33.24 -22.06
C HIS A 109 -19.49 -32.56 -21.70
N LYS A 110 -19.46 -31.60 -20.77
CA LYS A 110 -20.64 -30.84 -20.33
C LYS A 110 -21.29 -30.07 -21.48
N LEU A 111 -20.50 -29.39 -22.31
CA LEU A 111 -20.99 -28.61 -23.45
C LEU A 111 -21.61 -29.50 -24.52
N MET A 112 -20.95 -30.62 -24.85
CA MET A 112 -21.46 -31.58 -25.84
C MET A 112 -22.77 -32.24 -25.38
N MET A 113 -22.87 -32.62 -24.10
CA MET A 113 -24.12 -33.15 -23.53
C MET A 113 -25.25 -32.13 -23.53
N ARG A 114 -24.95 -30.84 -23.37
CA ARG A 114 -25.95 -29.78 -23.33
C ARG A 114 -26.48 -29.42 -24.72
N HIS A 115 -25.58 -29.28 -25.70
CA HIS A 115 -25.92 -28.77 -27.03
C HIS A 115 -26.16 -29.86 -28.07
N GLN A 116 -25.43 -30.98 -27.99
CA GLN A 116 -25.44 -32.05 -28.98
C GLN A 116 -25.43 -33.45 -28.32
N PRO A 117 -26.38 -33.76 -27.42
CA PRO A 117 -26.39 -35.03 -26.69
C PRO A 117 -26.45 -36.23 -27.63
N GLY A 118 -27.29 -36.16 -28.67
CA GLY A 118 -27.45 -37.26 -29.63
C GLY A 118 -26.16 -37.59 -30.36
N ILE A 119 -25.40 -36.59 -30.82
CA ILE A 119 -24.10 -36.82 -31.48
C ILE A 119 -23.10 -37.37 -30.46
N TRP A 120 -23.05 -36.78 -29.27
CA TRP A 120 -22.05 -37.12 -28.25
C TRP A 120 -22.22 -38.53 -27.66
N GLU A 121 -23.46 -39.01 -27.53
CA GLU A 121 -23.78 -40.36 -27.08
C GLU A 121 -23.50 -41.43 -28.15
N LEU A 122 -23.67 -41.07 -29.43
CA LEU A 122 -23.41 -41.97 -30.55
C LEU A 122 -21.92 -42.12 -30.89
N LEU A 123 -21.07 -41.19 -30.48
CA LEU A 123 -19.64 -41.26 -30.72
C LEU A 123 -18.97 -42.39 -29.92
N PRO A 124 -18.18 -43.28 -30.57
CA PRO A 124 -17.39 -44.27 -29.86
C PRO A 124 -16.41 -43.62 -28.87
N GLU A 125 -16.13 -44.29 -27.75
CA GLU A 125 -15.21 -43.77 -26.71
C GLU A 125 -13.82 -43.40 -27.22
N GLN A 126 -13.37 -44.07 -28.28
CA GLN A 126 -12.10 -43.79 -28.92
C GLN A 126 -12.12 -42.42 -29.61
N VAL A 127 -13.23 -42.07 -30.26
CA VAL A 127 -13.41 -40.79 -30.95
C VAL A 127 -13.56 -39.66 -29.93
N ARG A 128 -14.35 -39.85 -28.86
CA ARG A 128 -14.47 -38.87 -27.78
C ARG A 128 -13.12 -38.54 -27.15
N ARG A 129 -12.33 -39.56 -26.81
CA ARG A 129 -10.98 -39.39 -26.26
C ARG A 129 -10.02 -38.73 -27.25
N MET A 130 -10.15 -39.02 -28.55
CA MET A 130 -9.34 -38.36 -29.58
C MET A 130 -9.67 -36.87 -29.70
N LEU A 131 -10.95 -36.49 -29.68
CA LEU A 131 -11.40 -35.10 -29.70
C LEU A 131 -10.89 -34.33 -28.47
N ILE A 132 -11.07 -34.89 -27.27
CA ILE A 132 -10.58 -34.29 -26.03
C ILE A 132 -9.06 -34.11 -26.09
N ARG A 133 -8.30 -35.15 -26.48
CA ARG A 133 -6.84 -35.07 -26.61
C ARG A 133 -6.38 -34.02 -27.62
N ARG A 134 -7.14 -33.82 -28.70
CA ARG A 134 -6.84 -32.79 -29.70
C ARG A 134 -7.02 -31.39 -29.11
N ILE A 135 -8.12 -31.15 -28.40
CA ILE A 135 -8.35 -29.85 -27.75
C ILE A 135 -7.27 -29.61 -26.67
N GLN A 136 -6.95 -30.65 -25.90
CA GLN A 136 -5.87 -30.63 -24.91
C GLN A 136 -4.49 -30.33 -25.52
N SER A 137 -4.17 -30.88 -26.70
CA SER A 137 -2.89 -30.61 -27.37
C SER A 137 -2.80 -29.19 -27.94
N ASP A 138 -3.93 -28.63 -28.35
CA ASP A 138 -3.99 -27.29 -28.95
C ASP A 138 -4.06 -26.21 -27.85
N SER A 139 -4.53 -26.55 -26.64
CA SER A 139 -4.72 -25.64 -25.49
C SER A 139 -3.50 -24.77 -25.13
N PRO A 140 -2.25 -25.28 -25.06
CA PRO A 140 -1.10 -24.45 -24.72
C PRO A 140 -0.87 -23.31 -25.71
N GLN A 141 -1.07 -23.57 -27.01
CA GLN A 141 -0.93 -22.55 -28.05
C GLN A 141 -2.04 -21.49 -27.94
N LEU A 142 -3.25 -21.90 -27.55
CA LEU A 142 -4.35 -20.96 -27.30
C LEU A 142 -4.05 -20.06 -26.11
N ILE A 143 -3.54 -20.62 -25.00
CA ILE A 143 -3.18 -19.83 -23.82
C ILE A 143 -2.08 -18.84 -24.16
N ALA A 144 -1.05 -19.27 -24.90
CA ALA A 144 0.03 -18.38 -25.33
C ALA A 144 -0.51 -17.24 -26.21
N GLN A 145 -1.37 -17.54 -27.19
CA GLN A 145 -2.01 -16.54 -28.04
C GLN A 145 -2.91 -15.59 -27.27
N MET A 146 -3.75 -16.10 -26.36
CA MET A 146 -4.59 -15.28 -25.49
C MET A 146 -3.74 -14.36 -24.62
N MET A 147 -2.59 -14.84 -24.14
CA MET A 147 -1.65 -14.02 -23.39
C MET A 147 -1.02 -12.96 -24.29
N ASP A 148 -0.60 -13.26 -25.51
CA ASP A 148 -0.10 -12.26 -26.47
C ASP A 148 -1.15 -11.18 -26.78
N ASP A 149 -2.39 -11.59 -27.04
CA ASP A 149 -3.51 -10.68 -27.28
C ASP A 149 -3.80 -9.82 -26.03
N LEU A 150 -3.61 -10.37 -24.83
CA LEU A 150 -3.71 -9.64 -23.57
C LEU A 150 -2.57 -8.63 -23.40
N LYS A 151 -1.32 -9.00 -23.69
CA LYS A 151 -0.15 -8.09 -23.65
C LYS A 151 -0.33 -6.92 -24.60
N ALA A 152 -0.90 -7.16 -25.79
CA ALA A 152 -1.17 -6.12 -26.77
C ALA A 152 -2.30 -5.15 -26.36
N ASN A 153 -3.15 -5.55 -25.40
CA ASN A 153 -4.37 -4.82 -25.03
C ASN A 153 -4.50 -4.61 -23.51
N VAL A 154 -3.40 -4.58 -22.75
CA VAL A 154 -3.43 -4.54 -21.28
C VAL A 154 -4.28 -3.38 -20.73
N ASP A 155 -4.15 -2.18 -21.30
CA ASP A 155 -4.85 -0.98 -20.85
C ASP A 155 -6.39 -1.07 -21.02
N LEU A 156 -6.85 -1.97 -21.90
CA LEU A 156 -8.27 -2.18 -22.14
C LEU A 156 -8.89 -3.19 -21.17
N VAL A 157 -8.09 -4.08 -20.59
CA VAL A 157 -8.55 -5.21 -19.77
C VAL A 157 -8.17 -5.11 -18.32
N PHE A 158 -7.17 -4.29 -17.98
CA PHE A 158 -6.62 -4.19 -16.64
C PHE A 158 -6.48 -2.73 -16.15
N ASP A 159 -7.36 -2.36 -15.22
CA ASP A 159 -7.29 -1.09 -14.50
C ASP A 159 -6.47 -1.25 -13.22
N MET A 160 -5.15 -1.03 -13.34
CA MET A 160 -4.24 -1.09 -12.19
C MET A 160 -4.61 -0.07 -11.10
N ARG A 161 -5.16 1.08 -11.48
CA ARG A 161 -5.55 2.12 -10.52
C ARG A 161 -6.72 1.66 -9.67
N ALA A 162 -7.77 1.14 -10.29
CA ALA A 162 -8.91 0.57 -9.57
C ALA A 162 -8.45 -0.57 -8.66
N MET A 163 -7.58 -1.46 -9.15
CA MET A 163 -7.05 -2.59 -8.39
C MET A 163 -6.25 -2.13 -7.16
N ALA A 164 -5.32 -1.19 -7.31
CA ALA A 164 -4.50 -0.71 -6.20
C ALA A 164 -5.33 0.04 -5.15
N ILE A 165 -6.34 0.82 -5.58
CA ILE A 165 -7.28 1.45 -4.65
C ILE A 165 -8.12 0.40 -3.91
N ASP A 166 -8.67 -0.59 -4.62
CA ASP A 166 -9.45 -1.66 -4.01
C ASP A 166 -8.63 -2.44 -2.99
N ALA A 167 -7.38 -2.82 -3.33
CA ALA A 167 -6.46 -3.52 -2.43
C ALA A 167 -6.21 -2.73 -1.13
N LEU A 168 -5.94 -1.42 -1.21
CA LEU A 168 -5.72 -0.57 -0.02
C LEU A 168 -7.01 -0.29 0.77
N MET A 169 -8.17 -0.32 0.11
CA MET A 169 -9.46 -0.04 0.74
C MET A 169 -10.11 -1.27 1.35
N ARG A 170 -9.79 -2.47 0.85
CA ARG A 170 -10.35 -3.76 1.31
C ARG A 170 -9.99 -4.06 2.76
N ASP A 171 -8.77 -3.70 3.17
CA ASP A 171 -8.32 -3.83 4.56
C ASP A 171 -7.68 -2.53 5.05
N LYS A 172 -8.48 -1.75 5.77
CA LYS A 172 -8.03 -0.53 6.42
C LYS A 172 -6.89 -0.78 7.42
N ALA A 173 -6.90 -1.93 8.11
CA ALA A 173 -5.87 -2.28 9.07
C ALA A 173 -4.55 -2.59 8.37
N LEU A 174 -4.59 -3.25 7.21
CA LEU A 174 -3.43 -3.44 6.33
C LEU A 174 -2.81 -2.10 5.92
N THR A 175 -3.60 -1.17 5.39
CA THR A 175 -3.10 0.17 5.01
C THR A 175 -2.44 0.90 6.18
N VAL A 176 -3.06 0.86 7.37
CA VAL A 176 -2.50 1.46 8.58
C VAL A 176 -1.19 0.77 9.00
N ARG A 177 -1.12 -0.56 8.90
CA ARG A 177 0.08 -1.36 9.20
C ARG A 177 1.22 -1.01 8.24
N MET A 178 0.96 -1.00 6.94
CA MET A 178 1.96 -0.65 5.90
C MET A 178 2.57 0.73 6.18
N ILE A 179 1.74 1.75 6.40
CA ILE A 179 2.21 3.11 6.72
C ILE A 179 3.03 3.13 8.02
N ARG A 180 2.58 2.39 9.05
CA ARG A 180 3.28 2.31 10.33
C ARG A 180 4.65 1.65 10.21
N GLU A 181 4.77 0.60 9.40
CA GLU A 181 6.01 -0.13 9.17
C GLU A 181 7.04 0.73 8.42
N ILE A 182 6.62 1.38 7.33
CA ILE A 182 7.48 2.28 6.54
C ILE A 182 8.01 3.43 7.40
N ALA A 183 7.14 4.04 8.21
CA ALA A 183 7.48 5.20 9.03
C ALA A 183 8.11 4.83 10.40
N ALA A 184 8.20 3.54 10.75
CA ALA A 184 8.64 3.11 12.08
C ALA A 184 10.02 3.69 12.50
N PRO A 185 11.03 3.77 11.62
CA PRO A 185 12.33 4.34 11.97
C PRO A 185 12.27 5.84 12.24
N GLU A 186 11.52 6.61 11.43
CA GLU A 186 11.29 8.04 11.61
C GLU A 186 10.52 8.31 12.90
N MET A 187 9.49 7.51 13.20
CA MET A 187 8.73 7.60 14.45
C MET A 187 9.61 7.30 15.67
N ARG A 188 10.48 6.27 15.59
CA ARG A 188 11.45 5.98 16.66
C ARG A 188 12.43 7.13 16.87
N PHE A 189 12.86 7.80 15.81
CA PHE A 189 13.68 9.00 15.90
C PHE A 189 12.93 10.14 16.59
N ILE A 190 11.69 10.43 16.18
CA ILE A 190 10.85 11.47 16.79
C ILE A 190 10.70 11.23 18.30
N VAL A 191 10.36 10.00 18.70
CA VAL A 191 10.21 9.62 20.12
C VAL A 191 11.52 9.74 20.89
N ARG A 192 12.64 9.24 20.34
CA ARG A 192 13.97 9.33 20.99
C ARG A 192 14.45 10.78 21.11
N SER A 193 14.21 11.59 20.10
CA SER A 193 14.55 13.02 20.13
C SER A 193 13.76 13.79 21.19
N GLY A 194 12.57 13.30 21.57
CA GLY A 194 11.76 13.83 22.67
C GLY A 194 12.51 13.87 24.00
N LEU A 195 13.38 12.90 24.28
CA LEU A 195 14.23 12.91 25.48
C LEU A 195 15.22 14.09 25.46
N LEU A 196 15.96 14.25 24.34
CA LEU A 196 16.98 15.29 24.20
C LEU A 196 16.36 16.68 24.22
N PHE A 197 15.30 16.91 23.44
CA PHE A 197 14.62 18.20 23.42
C PHE A 197 13.92 18.51 24.74
N GLY A 198 13.26 17.52 25.35
CA GLY A 198 12.65 17.69 26.66
C GLY A 198 13.68 18.06 27.72
N PHE A 199 14.87 17.45 27.70
CA PHE A 199 15.96 17.81 28.60
C PHE A 199 16.46 19.25 28.39
N LEU A 200 16.81 19.60 27.15
CA LEU A 200 17.31 20.94 26.82
C LEU A 200 16.29 22.04 27.15
N LEU A 201 15.02 21.79 26.85
CA LEU A 201 13.95 22.74 27.13
C LEU A 201 13.60 22.80 28.61
N GLY A 202 13.77 21.69 29.34
CA GLY A 202 13.66 21.69 30.80
C GLY A 202 14.73 22.52 31.50
N ILE A 203 15.94 22.63 30.93
CA ILE A 203 16.96 23.59 31.41
C ILE A 203 16.48 25.01 31.20
N VAL A 204 15.96 25.33 30.01
CA VAL A 204 15.42 26.66 29.71
C VAL A 204 14.23 26.97 30.62
N GLN A 205 13.35 25.99 30.86
CA GLN A 205 12.22 26.11 31.79
C GLN A 205 12.69 26.40 33.22
N ALA A 206 13.72 25.69 33.71
CA ALA A 206 14.27 25.91 35.05
C ALA A 206 14.83 27.33 35.20
N VAL A 207 15.52 27.83 34.17
CA VAL A 207 16.04 29.20 34.13
C VAL A 207 14.90 30.22 34.12
N ILE A 208 13.89 30.05 33.26
CA ILE A 208 12.74 30.96 33.19
C ILE A 208 11.97 30.96 34.51
N TRP A 209 11.77 29.79 35.10
CA TRP A 209 11.11 29.62 36.39
C TRP A 209 11.83 30.40 37.50
N ALA A 210 13.15 30.28 37.58
CA ALA A 210 13.98 31.00 38.55
C ALA A 210 13.82 32.53 38.48
N PHE A 211 13.43 33.08 37.33
CA PHE A 211 13.22 34.53 37.16
C PHE A 211 11.78 34.98 37.38
N THR A 212 10.79 34.11 37.21
CA THR A 212 9.39 34.54 37.07
C THR A 212 8.46 34.00 38.14
N HIS A 213 8.75 32.82 38.72
CA HIS A 213 7.93 32.12 39.73
C HIS A 213 6.40 32.11 39.42
N SER A 214 6.02 32.26 38.16
CA SER A 214 4.63 32.40 37.74
C SER A 214 4.10 31.07 37.22
N ALA A 215 3.13 30.50 37.92
CA ALA A 215 2.53 29.20 37.58
C ALA A 215 2.01 29.13 36.13
N LEU A 216 1.50 30.24 35.59
CA LEU A 216 0.93 30.32 34.24
C LEU A 216 1.98 30.19 33.11
N ILE A 217 3.27 30.35 33.45
CA ILE A 217 4.35 30.20 32.47
C ILE A 217 4.59 28.73 32.14
N MET A 218 4.40 27.80 33.09
CA MET A 218 4.64 26.37 32.83
C MET A 218 3.70 25.79 31.75
N PRO A 219 2.38 26.01 31.78
CA PRO A 219 1.46 25.57 30.70
C PRO A 219 1.74 26.22 29.35
N LEU A 220 1.94 27.54 29.31
CA LEU A 220 2.20 28.27 28.06
C LEU A 220 3.55 27.87 27.46
N PHE A 221 4.57 27.69 28.30
CA PHE A 221 5.87 27.21 27.85
C PHE A 221 5.79 25.77 27.37
N GLY A 222 5.05 24.90 28.07
CA GLY A 222 4.75 23.55 27.62
C GLY A 222 4.09 23.52 26.25
N ALA A 223 3.11 24.40 25.99
CA ALA A 223 2.46 24.52 24.69
C ALA A 223 3.43 24.96 23.58
N PHE A 224 4.23 25.99 23.85
CA PHE A 224 5.24 26.50 22.92
C PHE A 224 6.30 25.45 22.59
N VAL A 225 6.76 24.70 23.60
CA VAL A 225 7.70 23.60 23.47
C VAL A 225 7.11 22.46 22.65
N GLY A 226 5.87 22.04 22.94
CA GLY A 226 5.18 21.01 22.18
C GLY A 226 5.10 21.38 20.70
N TYR A 227 4.63 22.60 20.40
CA TYR A 227 4.58 23.14 19.04
C TYR A 227 5.96 23.15 18.36
N SER A 228 6.95 23.79 19.00
CA SER A 228 8.26 24.03 18.39
C SER A 228 9.04 22.74 18.18
N THR A 229 8.94 21.78 19.11
CA THR A 229 9.66 20.50 19.00
C THR A 229 9.00 19.54 18.01
N ASP A 230 7.67 19.51 17.91
CA ASP A 230 6.99 18.72 16.88
C ASP A 230 7.29 19.26 15.49
N TRP A 231 7.22 20.58 15.33
CA TRP A 231 7.59 21.24 14.09
C TRP A 231 9.05 20.97 13.71
N LEU A 232 9.98 21.11 14.66
CA LEU A 232 11.41 20.84 14.42
C LEU A 232 11.67 19.37 14.10
N ALA A 233 11.03 18.44 14.80
CA ALA A 233 11.17 17.00 14.55
C ALA A 233 10.73 16.64 13.13
N LEU A 234 9.60 17.19 12.68
CA LEU A 234 9.11 17.04 11.32
C LEU A 234 10.08 17.62 10.29
N GLN A 235 10.62 18.83 10.54
CA GLN A 235 11.63 19.42 9.67
C GLN A 235 12.90 18.55 9.60
N MET A 236 13.35 17.98 10.71
CA MET A 236 14.52 17.09 10.75
C MET A 236 14.32 15.76 10.02
N VAL A 237 13.07 15.28 9.89
CA VAL A 237 12.76 14.06 9.14
C VAL A 237 12.85 14.32 7.63
N PHE A 238 12.29 15.43 7.14
CA PHE A 238 12.17 15.69 5.70
C PHE A 238 13.22 16.65 5.13
N ARG A 239 13.89 17.46 5.95
CA ARG A 239 14.81 18.52 5.51
C ARG A 239 16.13 18.50 6.30
N PRO A 240 17.24 18.93 5.67
CA PRO A 240 17.38 19.30 4.26
C PRO A 240 17.39 18.06 3.35
N ILE A 241 16.97 18.23 2.09
CA ILE A 241 16.95 17.17 1.07
C ILE A 241 18.37 16.62 0.86
N GLU A 242 19.30 17.53 0.59
CA GLU A 242 20.71 17.22 0.42
C GLU A 242 21.48 17.38 1.73
N PRO A 243 22.56 16.60 1.95
CA PRO A 243 23.40 16.75 3.13
C PRO A 243 24.00 18.15 3.23
N LYS A 244 23.63 18.91 4.26
CA LYS A 244 24.20 20.23 4.53
C LYS A 244 25.15 20.19 5.73
N ARG A 245 26.21 21.00 5.68
CA ARG A 245 27.09 21.26 6.82
C ARG A 245 26.55 22.46 7.59
N TYR A 246 26.23 22.25 8.85
CA TYR A 246 25.86 23.27 9.81
C TYR A 246 27.10 23.63 10.63
N LEU A 247 27.36 24.94 10.75
CA LEU A 247 28.51 25.48 11.49
C LEU A 247 29.88 24.91 11.04
N GLY A 248 29.98 24.44 9.78
CA GLY A 248 31.21 23.86 9.21
C GLY A 248 31.57 22.44 9.69
N VAL A 249 31.00 21.96 10.80
CA VAL A 249 31.40 20.71 11.47
C VAL A 249 30.32 19.63 11.41
N PHE A 250 29.04 19.99 11.57
CA PHE A 250 27.96 19.02 11.70
C PHE A 250 27.26 18.78 10.35
N ARG A 251 27.33 17.56 9.81
CA ARG A 251 26.57 17.19 8.61
C ARG A 251 25.19 16.67 9.01
N TRP A 252 24.15 17.32 8.49
CA TRP A 252 22.77 16.88 8.68
C TRP A 252 22.04 16.78 7.35
N GLN A 253 21.24 15.73 7.21
CA GLN A 253 20.34 15.46 6.10
C GLN A 253 19.03 14.96 6.70
N GLY A 254 17.91 15.32 6.08
CA GLY A 254 16.60 14.81 6.47
C GLY A 254 16.65 13.28 6.52
N LEU A 255 16.19 12.70 7.64
CA LEU A 255 16.29 11.26 7.88
C LEU A 255 15.65 10.43 6.76
N PHE A 256 14.53 10.91 6.21
CA PHE A 256 13.81 10.28 5.12
C PHE A 256 14.64 10.18 3.83
N HIS A 257 15.42 11.21 3.52
CA HIS A 257 16.34 11.22 2.37
C HIS A 257 17.62 10.42 2.65
N LYS A 258 18.11 10.48 3.89
CA LYS A 258 19.29 9.71 4.31
C LYS A 258 19.05 8.20 4.24
N ARG A 259 17.82 7.75 4.47
CA ARG A 259 17.39 6.35 4.47
C ARG A 259 16.79 5.90 3.14
N ARG A 260 17.02 6.62 2.04
CA ARG A 260 16.40 6.35 0.74
C ARG A 260 16.51 4.90 0.29
N ASP A 261 17.68 4.27 0.42
CA ASP A 261 17.87 2.86 0.03
C ASP A 261 17.08 1.88 0.91
N GLU A 262 17.02 2.11 2.22
CA GLU A 262 16.23 1.29 3.14
C GLU A 262 14.73 1.45 2.82
N VAL A 263 14.28 2.69 2.63
CA VAL A 263 12.89 2.98 2.28
C VAL A 263 12.53 2.38 0.94
N ALA A 264 13.42 2.38 -0.06
CA ALA A 264 13.17 1.73 -1.34
C ALA A 264 12.92 0.22 -1.19
N VAL A 265 13.70 -0.45 -0.34
CA VAL A 265 13.55 -1.89 -0.06
C VAL A 265 12.26 -2.18 0.70
N ASP A 266 12.00 -1.44 1.79
CA ASP A 266 10.82 -1.61 2.63
C ASP A 266 9.53 -1.30 1.84
N TYR A 267 9.51 -0.18 1.12
CA TYR A 267 8.36 0.26 0.33
C TYR A 267 8.10 -0.65 -0.87
N GLY A 268 9.15 -1.04 -1.59
CA GLY A 268 9.04 -2.01 -2.68
C GLY A 268 8.49 -3.35 -2.19
N GLY A 269 8.92 -3.80 -1.00
CA GLY A 269 8.43 -5.03 -0.37
C GLY A 269 6.93 -4.98 -0.11
N LEU A 270 6.46 -3.87 0.47
CA LEU A 270 5.05 -3.70 0.79
C LEU A 270 4.19 -3.58 -0.47
N ILE A 271 4.61 -2.81 -1.48
CA ILE A 271 3.83 -2.72 -2.73
C ILE A 271 3.75 -4.09 -3.40
N ALA A 272 4.87 -4.80 -3.55
CA ALA A 272 4.90 -6.08 -4.25
C ALA A 272 4.08 -7.16 -3.52
N ASN A 273 4.16 -7.22 -2.19
CA ASN A 273 3.56 -8.29 -1.39
C ASN A 273 2.10 -8.02 -0.97
N GLU A 274 1.65 -6.77 -0.98
CA GLU A 274 0.31 -6.42 -0.47
C GLU A 274 -0.59 -5.77 -1.54
N ILE A 275 -0.02 -5.04 -2.51
CA ILE A 275 -0.81 -4.32 -3.53
C ILE A 275 -0.75 -5.06 -4.88
N LEU A 276 0.44 -5.20 -5.46
CA LEU A 276 0.65 -5.74 -6.80
C LEU A 276 0.98 -7.23 -6.78
N THR A 277 0.24 -7.97 -5.96
CA THR A 277 0.38 -9.42 -5.91
C THR A 277 -0.23 -10.05 -7.16
N PRO A 278 0.28 -11.21 -7.61
CA PRO A 278 -0.36 -11.98 -8.68
C PRO A 278 -1.84 -12.23 -8.43
N ALA A 279 -2.21 -12.55 -7.19
CA ALA A 279 -3.60 -12.78 -6.79
C ALA A 279 -4.48 -11.53 -7.01
N ASN A 280 -4.00 -10.34 -6.61
CA ASN A 280 -4.74 -9.09 -6.81
C ASN A 280 -4.86 -8.72 -8.29
N ILE A 281 -3.80 -8.93 -9.08
CA ILE A 281 -3.80 -8.69 -10.53
C ILE A 281 -4.83 -9.60 -11.22
N ILE A 282 -4.75 -10.90 -10.99
CA ILE A 282 -5.68 -11.87 -11.60
C ILE A 282 -7.12 -11.59 -11.15
N HIS A 283 -7.34 -11.36 -9.86
CA HIS A 283 -8.67 -11.00 -9.33
C HIS A 283 -9.23 -9.75 -10.00
N ALA A 284 -8.42 -8.69 -10.16
CA ALA A 284 -8.84 -7.46 -10.80
C ALA A 284 -9.13 -7.62 -12.29
N MET A 285 -8.36 -8.45 -13.01
CA MET A 285 -8.65 -8.76 -14.41
C MET A 285 -9.96 -9.54 -14.58
N LEU A 286 -10.27 -10.45 -13.64
CA LEU A 286 -11.47 -11.30 -13.70
C LEU A 286 -12.75 -10.61 -13.19
N THR A 287 -12.63 -9.69 -12.23
CA THR A 287 -13.78 -9.11 -11.52
C THR A 287 -13.84 -7.58 -11.57
N GLY A 288 -12.79 -6.94 -12.06
CA GLY A 288 -12.70 -5.49 -12.09
C GLY A 288 -13.60 -4.84 -13.14
N PRO A 289 -13.59 -3.49 -13.21
CA PRO A 289 -14.46 -2.71 -14.10
C PRO A 289 -14.29 -3.05 -15.59
N GLN A 290 -13.12 -3.56 -15.97
CA GLN A 290 -12.77 -3.92 -17.35
C GLN A 290 -12.86 -5.43 -17.63
N SER A 291 -13.37 -6.23 -16.68
CA SER A 291 -13.45 -7.69 -16.84
C SER A 291 -14.25 -8.13 -18.07
N ASP A 292 -15.31 -7.40 -18.45
CA ASP A 292 -16.05 -7.67 -19.69
C ASP A 292 -15.14 -7.64 -20.94
N ARG A 293 -14.14 -6.75 -20.97
CA ARG A 293 -13.18 -6.65 -22.08
C ARG A 293 -12.28 -7.88 -22.15
N LEU A 294 -11.82 -8.38 -21.00
CA LEU A 294 -11.08 -9.64 -20.94
C LEU A 294 -11.92 -10.78 -21.53
N PHE A 295 -13.18 -10.91 -21.10
CA PHE A 295 -14.05 -11.98 -21.60
C PHE A 295 -14.43 -11.80 -23.08
N SER A 296 -14.47 -10.58 -23.61
CA SER A 296 -14.60 -10.35 -25.06
C SER A 296 -13.36 -10.80 -25.85
N LEU A 297 -12.14 -10.62 -25.30
CA LEU A 297 -10.93 -11.20 -25.92
C LEU A 297 -10.99 -12.72 -25.92
N VAL A 298 -11.44 -13.32 -24.81
CA VAL A 298 -11.65 -14.77 -24.70
C VAL A 298 -12.66 -15.25 -25.76
N GLU A 299 -13.79 -14.56 -25.89
CA GLU A 299 -14.83 -14.87 -26.88
C GLU A 299 -14.29 -14.81 -28.31
N TYR A 300 -13.54 -13.75 -28.63
CA TYR A 300 -12.88 -13.59 -29.93
C TYR A 300 -11.92 -14.75 -30.22
N GLU A 301 -11.13 -15.16 -29.23
CA GLU A 301 -10.19 -16.27 -29.37
C GLU A 301 -10.88 -17.62 -29.53
N VAL A 302 -11.91 -17.90 -28.74
CA VAL A 302 -12.72 -19.11 -28.91
C VAL A 302 -13.32 -19.17 -30.32
N GLN A 303 -13.83 -18.04 -30.84
CA GLN A 303 -14.35 -17.95 -32.19
C GLN A 303 -13.26 -18.20 -33.25
N ARG A 304 -12.09 -17.58 -33.09
CA ARG A 304 -10.94 -17.74 -34.01
C ARG A 304 -10.52 -19.20 -34.11
N VAL A 305 -10.46 -19.91 -32.99
CA VAL A 305 -10.10 -21.33 -32.94
C VAL A 305 -11.16 -22.21 -33.57
N LEU A 306 -12.43 -21.98 -33.27
CA LEU A 306 -13.53 -22.73 -33.90
C LEU A 306 -13.50 -22.57 -35.42
N ASP A 307 -13.31 -21.34 -35.90
CA ASP A 307 -13.23 -21.05 -37.33
C ASP A 307 -12.06 -21.77 -38.01
N GLN A 308 -10.90 -21.82 -37.35
CA GLN A 308 -9.73 -22.55 -37.85
C GLN A 308 -9.96 -24.07 -37.90
N GLN A 309 -10.59 -24.64 -36.86
CA GLN A 309 -10.84 -26.09 -36.77
C GLN A 309 -11.93 -26.54 -37.75
N LEU A 310 -12.95 -25.70 -37.99
CA LEU A 310 -14.00 -25.97 -38.97
C LEU A 310 -13.50 -25.83 -40.41
N GLY A 311 -12.54 -24.94 -40.66
CA GLY A 311 -11.88 -24.77 -41.95
C GLY A 311 -12.88 -24.67 -43.11
N ARG A 312 -12.78 -25.60 -44.08
CA ARG A 312 -13.67 -25.64 -45.26
C ARG A 312 -15.09 -26.11 -44.95
N ALA A 313 -15.31 -26.77 -43.82
CA ALA A 313 -16.62 -27.26 -43.41
C ALA A 313 -17.46 -26.18 -42.69
N LYS A 314 -16.87 -25.02 -42.37
CA LYS A 314 -17.53 -23.92 -41.67
C LYS A 314 -18.92 -23.56 -42.24
N PRO A 315 -19.12 -23.34 -43.56
CA PRO A 315 -20.42 -22.94 -44.10
C PRO A 315 -21.50 -24.02 -43.91
N LEU A 316 -21.11 -25.30 -43.98
CA LEU A 316 -21.99 -26.44 -43.76
C LEU A 316 -22.38 -26.59 -42.29
N VAL A 317 -21.42 -26.41 -41.39
CA VAL A 317 -21.64 -26.52 -39.94
C VAL A 317 -22.45 -25.34 -39.42
N GLU A 318 -22.16 -24.12 -39.85
CA GLU A 318 -22.97 -22.94 -39.50
C GLU A 318 -24.38 -23.07 -40.05
N PHE A 319 -24.56 -23.50 -41.31
CA PHE A 319 -25.89 -23.69 -41.87
C PHE A 319 -26.72 -24.73 -41.09
N ALA A 320 -26.11 -25.85 -40.68
CA ALA A 320 -26.79 -26.92 -39.98
C ALA A 320 -26.94 -26.68 -38.47
N PHE A 321 -26.03 -25.93 -37.85
CA PHE A 321 -25.88 -25.85 -36.39
C PHE A 321 -25.65 -24.44 -35.84
N ALA A 322 -25.90 -23.36 -36.60
CA ALA A 322 -25.62 -21.96 -36.19
C ALA A 322 -26.08 -21.63 -34.76
N SER A 323 -27.34 -21.91 -34.43
CA SER A 323 -27.89 -21.59 -33.10
C SER A 323 -27.21 -22.37 -31.97
N SER A 324 -26.83 -23.62 -32.23
CA SER A 324 -26.12 -24.47 -31.27
C SER A 324 -24.65 -24.04 -31.12
N LEU A 325 -24.02 -23.59 -32.19
CA LEU A 325 -22.62 -23.19 -32.20
C LEU A 325 -22.43 -21.86 -31.46
N GLU A 326 -23.32 -20.89 -31.68
CA GLU A 326 -23.34 -19.63 -30.91
C GLU A 326 -23.65 -19.87 -29.43
N ALA A 327 -24.63 -20.74 -29.12
CA ALA A 327 -24.94 -21.07 -27.73
C ALA A 327 -23.79 -21.82 -27.03
N MET A 328 -23.03 -22.66 -27.76
CA MET A 328 -21.85 -23.33 -27.24
C MET A 328 -20.71 -22.35 -26.96
N LYS A 329 -20.46 -21.39 -27.86
CA LYS A 329 -19.47 -20.30 -27.62
C LYS A 329 -19.80 -19.55 -26.34
N HIS A 330 -21.05 -19.12 -26.19
CA HIS A 330 -21.49 -18.40 -24.99
C HIS A 330 -21.30 -19.22 -23.71
N ASP A 331 -21.69 -20.50 -23.72
CA ASP A 331 -21.51 -21.38 -22.56
C ASP A 331 -20.02 -21.66 -22.23
N VAL A 332 -19.13 -21.66 -23.24
CA VAL A 332 -17.67 -21.74 -23.01
C VAL A 332 -17.19 -20.52 -22.23
N VAL A 333 -17.55 -19.32 -22.70
CA VAL A 333 -17.16 -18.05 -22.06
C VAL A 333 -17.73 -17.96 -20.64
N ASP A 334 -19.00 -18.33 -20.44
CA ASP A 334 -19.63 -18.38 -19.12
C ASP A 334 -18.95 -19.37 -18.17
N THR A 335 -18.56 -20.53 -18.70
CA THR A 335 -17.83 -21.54 -17.90
C THR A 335 -16.44 -21.03 -17.51
N MET A 336 -15.75 -20.34 -18.42
CA MET A 336 -14.47 -19.69 -18.10
C MET A 336 -14.64 -18.60 -17.04
N ARG A 337 -15.66 -17.74 -17.17
CA ARG A 337 -15.97 -16.69 -16.19
C ARG A 337 -16.22 -17.24 -14.78
N THR A 338 -16.82 -18.41 -14.67
CA THR A 338 -17.16 -19.03 -13.38
C THR A 338 -16.02 -19.86 -12.79
N ARG A 339 -15.21 -20.53 -13.61
CA ARG A 339 -14.16 -21.45 -13.12
C ARG A 339 -12.75 -20.88 -13.05
N LEU A 340 -12.43 -19.86 -13.86
CA LEU A 340 -11.11 -19.22 -13.83
C LEU A 340 -10.75 -18.66 -12.45
N PRO A 341 -11.64 -17.97 -11.70
CA PRO A 341 -11.31 -17.43 -10.38
C PRO A 341 -10.84 -18.49 -9.36
N ASP A 342 -11.38 -19.70 -9.43
CA ASP A 342 -11.06 -20.79 -8.50
C ASP A 342 -9.72 -21.48 -8.81
N SER A 343 -9.18 -21.30 -10.02
CA SER A 343 -7.98 -21.98 -10.53
C SER A 343 -6.73 -21.09 -10.47
N THR A 344 -6.80 -19.95 -9.80
CA THR A 344 -5.77 -18.89 -9.81
C THR A 344 -4.53 -19.21 -8.98
N ARG A 345 -4.67 -20.01 -7.92
CA ARG A 345 -3.58 -20.34 -6.98
C ARG A 345 -2.36 -21.00 -7.64
N GLN A 346 -2.58 -21.80 -8.69
CA GLN A 346 -1.50 -22.50 -9.40
C GLN A 346 -0.68 -21.55 -10.29
N ILE A 347 -1.25 -20.41 -10.66
CA ILE A 347 -0.62 -19.39 -11.50
C ILE A 347 0.23 -18.41 -10.65
N GLU A 348 -0.05 -18.32 -9.36
CA GLU A 348 0.59 -17.38 -8.44
C GLU A 348 2.11 -17.60 -8.30
N GLU A 349 2.59 -18.84 -8.21
CA GLU A 349 4.02 -19.12 -7.98
C GLU A 349 4.94 -18.75 -9.15
N TYR A 350 4.48 -19.00 -10.39
CA TYR A 350 5.20 -18.56 -11.59
C TYR A 350 5.12 -17.03 -11.72
N THR A 351 3.91 -16.48 -11.62
CA THR A 351 3.67 -15.05 -11.80
C THR A 351 4.42 -14.21 -10.76
N MET A 352 4.50 -14.66 -9.51
CA MET A 352 5.29 -13.97 -8.48
C MET A 352 6.76 -13.83 -8.86
N ARG A 353 7.35 -14.88 -9.45
CA ARG A 353 8.75 -14.87 -9.92
C ARG A 353 8.93 -14.06 -11.20
N ALA A 354 8.01 -14.21 -12.15
CA ALA A 354 8.10 -13.55 -13.45
C ALA A 354 7.95 -12.02 -13.33
N LEU A 355 7.02 -11.54 -12.51
CA LEU A 355 6.76 -10.11 -12.38
C LEU A 355 7.92 -9.35 -11.71
N ASP A 356 8.59 -9.96 -10.73
CA ASP A 356 9.68 -9.38 -9.93
C ASP A 356 9.46 -7.88 -9.60
N VAL A 357 8.23 -7.58 -9.16
CA VAL A 357 7.77 -6.21 -8.88
C VAL A 357 8.64 -5.54 -7.83
N HIS A 358 9.15 -6.34 -6.88
CA HIS A 358 10.03 -5.90 -5.80
C HIS A 358 11.31 -5.24 -6.33
N ALA A 359 12.06 -5.97 -7.18
CA ALA A 359 13.31 -5.45 -7.74
C ALA A 359 13.08 -4.24 -8.63
N MET A 360 12.03 -4.28 -9.45
CA MET A 360 11.64 -3.18 -10.33
C MET A 360 11.39 -1.87 -9.56
N ILE A 361 10.63 -1.93 -8.46
CA ILE A 361 10.34 -0.75 -7.64
C ILE A 361 11.62 -0.22 -6.99
N ILE A 362 12.47 -1.10 -6.45
CA ILE A 362 13.75 -0.70 -5.83
C ILE A 362 14.63 0.02 -6.85
N GLU A 363 14.77 -0.54 -8.04
CA GLU A 363 15.60 0.04 -9.11
C GLU A 363 15.09 1.43 -9.49
N LYS A 364 13.79 1.57 -9.77
CA LYS A 364 13.19 2.86 -10.12
C LYS A 364 13.33 3.88 -8.99
N MET A 365 13.08 3.47 -7.75
CA MET A 365 13.25 4.35 -6.58
C MET A 365 14.69 4.81 -6.38
N ARG A 366 15.70 4.04 -6.81
CA ARG A 366 17.12 4.44 -6.76
C ARG A 366 17.50 5.40 -7.88
N LEU A 367 16.89 5.26 -9.06
CA LEU A 367 17.16 6.11 -10.22
C LEU A 367 16.51 7.50 -10.12
N MET A 368 15.51 7.67 -9.27
CA MET A 368 14.80 8.93 -9.09
C MET A 368 15.70 10.10 -8.64
N THR A 369 15.27 11.31 -8.97
CA THR A 369 15.80 12.51 -8.33
C THR A 369 15.31 12.64 -6.89
N ASN A 370 15.98 13.45 -6.08
CA ASN A 370 15.54 13.67 -4.70
C ASN A 370 14.14 14.30 -4.61
N ASP A 371 13.78 15.16 -5.57
CA ASP A 371 12.47 15.79 -5.64
C ASP A 371 11.39 14.78 -6.03
N GLU A 372 11.66 13.87 -6.98
CA GLU A 372 10.74 12.79 -7.31
C GLU A 372 10.51 11.86 -6.12
N TYR A 373 11.58 11.49 -5.41
CA TYR A 373 11.49 10.66 -4.21
C TYR A 373 10.68 11.34 -3.09
N GLU A 374 10.90 12.63 -2.81
CA GLU A 374 10.09 13.38 -1.82
C GLU A 374 8.61 13.37 -2.22
N ASN A 375 8.33 13.54 -3.52
CA ASN A 375 6.97 13.62 -4.03
C ASN A 375 6.21 12.28 -4.01
N ILE A 376 6.86 11.12 -3.84
CA ILE A 376 6.15 9.84 -3.70
C ILE A 376 5.33 9.78 -2.40
N LEU A 377 5.89 10.28 -1.29
CA LEU A 377 5.28 10.11 0.03
C LEU A 377 4.83 11.42 0.66
N ARG A 378 5.57 12.52 0.45
CA ARG A 378 5.28 13.77 1.16
C ARG A 378 3.88 14.34 0.90
N PRO A 379 3.31 14.32 -0.32
CA PRO A 379 1.98 14.89 -0.54
C PRO A 379 0.90 14.24 0.32
N ALA A 380 1.02 12.94 0.60
CA ALA A 380 0.07 12.22 1.46
C ALA A 380 0.14 12.66 2.93
N PHE A 381 1.31 13.09 3.42
CA PHE A 381 1.48 13.52 4.82
C PHE A 381 1.35 15.04 5.02
N LYS A 382 1.75 15.84 4.03
CA LYS A 382 1.88 17.31 4.14
C LYS A 382 0.59 18.02 4.56
N GLN A 383 -0.56 17.52 4.12
CA GLN A 383 -1.87 18.13 4.44
C GLN A 383 -2.23 18.02 5.93
N ASP A 384 -1.68 17.03 6.64
CA ASP A 384 -2.03 16.71 8.02
C ASP A 384 -0.90 17.02 9.02
N GLU A 385 0.26 17.48 8.55
CA GLU A 385 1.41 17.90 9.37
C GLU A 385 1.02 18.90 10.47
N TRP A 386 0.19 19.91 10.15
CA TRP A 386 -0.22 20.94 11.11
C TRP A 386 -1.06 20.38 12.26
N LYS A 387 -1.83 19.31 12.02
CA LYS A 387 -2.68 18.68 13.05
C LYS A 387 -1.80 18.00 14.09
N ILE A 388 -0.74 17.34 13.66
CA ILE A 388 0.24 16.69 14.55
C ILE A 388 0.88 17.76 15.44
N VAL A 389 1.39 18.84 14.85
CA VAL A 389 2.01 19.94 15.61
C VAL A 389 1.03 20.61 16.59
N THR A 390 -0.24 20.77 16.19
CA THR A 390 -1.28 21.35 17.07
C THR A 390 -1.60 20.43 18.25
N VAL A 391 -1.72 19.11 18.02
CA VAL A 391 -1.92 18.14 19.10
C VAL A 391 -0.73 18.15 20.05
N GLY A 392 0.50 18.27 19.55
CA GLY A 392 1.70 18.45 20.37
C GLY A 392 1.64 19.67 21.27
N ALA A 393 1.18 20.81 20.75
CA ALA A 393 0.99 22.03 21.54
C ALA A 393 -0.05 21.84 22.66
N ILE A 394 -1.18 21.19 22.37
CA ILE A 394 -2.22 20.91 23.37
C ILE A 394 -1.71 19.95 24.45
N LEU A 395 -1.03 18.87 24.06
CA LEU A 395 -0.44 17.92 25.01
C LEU A 395 0.64 18.61 25.86
N GLY A 396 1.46 19.46 25.26
CA GLY A 396 2.45 20.27 25.95
C GLY A 396 1.82 21.20 26.99
N PHE A 397 0.70 21.84 26.66
CA PHE A 397 -0.06 22.67 27.60
C PHE A 397 -0.57 21.85 28.80
N LEU A 398 -1.26 20.74 28.53
CA LEU A 398 -1.84 19.87 29.57
C LEU A 398 -0.78 19.30 30.51
N VAL A 399 0.37 18.96 29.95
CA VAL A 399 1.53 18.51 30.71
C VAL A 399 2.12 19.64 31.55
N GLY A 400 2.20 20.86 31.02
CA GLY A 400 2.66 22.01 31.80
C GLY A 400 1.73 22.31 32.99
N GLU A 401 0.41 22.18 32.81
CA GLU A 401 -0.56 22.21 33.92
C GLU A 401 -0.31 21.10 34.94
N LEU A 402 -0.02 19.87 34.47
CA LEU A 402 0.31 18.76 35.35
C LEU A 402 1.61 19.01 36.15
N GLN A 403 2.62 19.64 35.53
CA GLN A 403 3.86 20.03 36.22
C GLN A 403 3.59 21.06 37.33
N VAL A 404 2.71 22.03 37.11
CA VAL A 404 2.28 22.98 38.15
C VAL A 404 1.65 22.24 39.33
N LEU A 405 0.78 21.27 39.05
CA LEU A 405 0.10 20.48 40.08
C LEU A 405 1.03 19.53 40.86
N LEU A 406 2.12 19.05 40.24
CA LEU A 406 3.03 18.09 40.87
C LEU A 406 4.28 18.72 41.51
N LEU A 407 4.68 19.92 41.08
CA LEU A 407 5.89 20.59 41.55
C LEU A 407 5.61 21.77 42.50
N LEU A 408 4.41 22.37 42.42
CA LEU A 408 4.05 23.56 43.22
C LEU A 408 2.96 23.30 44.25
N HIS A 409 2.34 22.12 44.22
CA HIS A 409 1.40 21.61 45.21
C HIS A 409 1.88 20.22 45.64
#